data_AF-A0A947IZI2-F1
#
_entry.id   AF-A0A947IZI2-F1
#
_cell.length_a   1.000
_cell.length_b   1.000
_cell.length_c   1.000
_cell.angle_alpha   90.00
_cell.angle_beta   90.00
_cell.angle_gamma   90.00
#
_symmetry.space_group_name_H-M   'P 1'
#
loop_
_entity.id
_entity.type
_entity.pdbx_description
1 polymer ?
#
loop_
_entity_poly.entity_id
_entity_poly.type
_entity_poly.pdbx_seq_one_letter_code
_entity_poly.pdbx_strand_id
1 'polypeptide(L)'
;MLNFEEPKPLLQENIFKEEKSTWEKIFGAISKVDFDTIDENSSFEKILAKNLEPNLSLEDLSVCVVQSALEVDFGEKVRYDMDYAKMIGILASALRQNPAMREQMLGVANAILRKKLNLREKTVH
;
A
#
# COMPACT_ATOMS: atom_id res chain seq x y z
N MET A 1 -13.20 23.75 -42.14
CA MET A 1 -13.96 23.07 -41.08
C MET A 1 -13.15 21.88 -40.63
N LEU A 2 -12.89 21.81 -39.33
CA LEU A 2 -12.12 20.78 -38.63
C LEU A 2 -12.94 19.48 -38.57
N ASN A 3 -12.31 18.33 -38.79
CA ASN A 3 -12.72 17.07 -38.17
C ASN A 3 -11.44 16.40 -37.66
N PHE A 4 -11.05 16.77 -36.44
CA PHE A 4 -10.10 16.00 -35.65
C PHE A 4 -10.87 14.79 -35.11
N GLU A 5 -10.59 13.59 -35.60
CA GLU A 5 -11.01 12.37 -34.92
C GLU A 5 -10.20 12.25 -33.63
N GLU A 6 -10.88 12.43 -32.50
CA GLU A 6 -10.32 12.15 -31.18
C GLU A 6 -9.96 10.65 -31.07
N PRO A 7 -8.74 10.27 -30.65
CA PRO A 7 -8.46 8.89 -30.31
C PRO A 7 -9.22 8.53 -29.03
N LYS A 8 -10.20 7.63 -29.17
CA LYS A 8 -10.97 7.02 -28.08
C LYS A 8 -10.05 6.49 -26.96
N PRO A 9 -10.35 6.73 -25.67
CA PRO A 9 -9.58 6.15 -24.56
C PRO A 9 -10.00 4.70 -24.34
N LEU A 10 -9.44 3.75 -25.10
CA LEU A 10 -9.92 2.36 -25.12
C LEU A 10 -9.07 1.33 -24.36
N LEU A 11 -8.23 1.72 -23.40
CA LEU A 11 -7.43 0.74 -22.64
C LEU A 11 -7.32 0.98 -21.12
N GLN A 12 -7.90 2.05 -20.56
CA GLN A 12 -7.77 2.32 -19.11
C GLN A 12 -8.89 1.72 -18.24
N GLU A 13 -10.02 1.33 -18.81
CA GLU A 13 -11.21 0.93 -18.02
C GLU A 13 -11.31 -0.57 -17.71
N ASN A 14 -10.52 -1.43 -18.36
CA ASN A 14 -10.73 -2.88 -18.28
C ASN A 14 -9.79 -3.64 -17.34
N ILE A 15 -8.82 -2.99 -16.68
CA ILE A 15 -7.98 -3.66 -15.67
C ILE A 15 -8.78 -3.92 -14.37
N PHE A 16 -9.92 -3.24 -14.18
CA PHE A 16 -10.69 -3.28 -12.93
C PHE A 16 -11.94 -4.18 -12.94
N LYS A 17 -12.25 -4.89 -14.04
CA LYS A 17 -13.55 -5.57 -14.18
C LYS A 17 -13.57 -7.08 -13.87
N GLU A 18 -12.43 -7.77 -13.77
CA GLU A 18 -12.44 -9.24 -13.60
C GLU A 18 -12.00 -9.78 -12.24
N GLU A 19 -11.51 -8.96 -11.32
CA GLU A 19 -11.24 -9.42 -9.95
C GLU A 19 -11.99 -8.57 -8.94
N LYS A 20 -12.56 -9.19 -7.90
CA LYS A 20 -12.97 -8.49 -6.68
C LYS A 20 -11.88 -7.50 -6.31
N SER A 21 -12.27 -6.23 -6.39
CA SER A 21 -11.42 -5.10 -6.73
C SER A 21 -10.12 -5.11 -5.92
N THR A 22 -8.97 -4.92 -6.57
CA THR A 22 -7.66 -4.71 -5.93
C THR A 22 -7.75 -3.76 -4.74
N TRP A 23 -8.69 -2.81 -4.79
CA TRP A 23 -9.09 -1.95 -3.69
C TRP A 23 -9.67 -2.67 -2.48
N GLU A 24 -10.67 -3.54 -2.62
CA GLU A 24 -11.25 -4.31 -1.51
C GLU A 24 -10.20 -5.19 -0.81
N LYS A 25 -9.19 -5.67 -1.56
CA LYS A 25 -8.09 -6.47 -1.02
C LYS A 25 -7.11 -5.62 -0.21
N ILE A 26 -6.69 -4.48 -0.76
CA ILE A 26 -5.85 -3.49 -0.05
C ILE A 26 -6.57 -2.98 1.21
N PHE A 27 -7.87 -2.65 1.12
CA PHE A 27 -8.67 -2.21 2.27
C PHE A 27 -8.91 -3.31 3.29
N GLY A 28 -9.14 -4.54 2.82
CA GLY A 28 -9.24 -5.70 3.69
C GLY A 28 -7.95 -5.95 4.47
N ALA A 29 -6.79 -5.79 3.84
CA ALA A 29 -5.49 -5.93 4.51
C ALA A 29 -5.26 -4.82 5.55
N ILE A 30 -5.54 -3.56 5.21
CA ILE A 30 -5.38 -2.42 6.13
C ILE A 30 -6.36 -2.50 7.30
N SER A 31 -7.62 -2.87 7.05
CA SER A 31 -8.68 -2.87 8.07
C SER A 31 -8.63 -4.07 9.01
N LYS A 32 -7.88 -5.13 8.65
CA LYS A 32 -7.63 -6.30 9.50
C LYS A 32 -6.50 -6.09 10.51
N VAL A 33 -5.79 -4.96 10.42
CA VAL A 33 -4.82 -4.57 11.45
C VAL A 33 -5.63 -4.16 12.68
N ASP A 34 -5.71 -5.08 13.63
CA ASP A 34 -6.31 -4.82 14.93
C ASP A 34 -5.35 -3.95 15.73
N PHE A 35 -5.78 -2.72 16.03
CA PHE A 35 -4.98 -1.71 16.73
C PHE A 35 -4.70 -2.08 18.19
N ASP A 36 -5.53 -2.95 18.77
CA ASP A 36 -5.41 -3.43 20.15
C ASP A 36 -4.71 -4.80 20.24
N THR A 37 -4.81 -5.61 19.18
CA THR A 37 -4.17 -6.94 19.06
C THR A 37 -3.40 -7.07 17.75
N ILE A 38 -2.22 -6.47 17.71
CA ILE A 38 -1.28 -6.58 16.58
C ILE A 38 -0.86 -8.05 16.43
N ASP A 39 -1.51 -8.78 15.53
CA ASP A 39 -1.23 -10.19 15.23
C ASP A 39 0.16 -10.32 14.60
N GLU A 40 1.10 -10.88 15.35
CA GLU A 40 2.48 -11.13 14.92
C GLU A 40 2.58 -12.07 13.72
N ASN A 41 1.47 -12.61 13.21
CA ASN A 41 1.39 -13.42 12.01
C ASN A 41 0.94 -12.66 10.76
N SER A 42 0.59 -11.38 10.86
CA SER A 42 0.23 -10.58 9.68
C SER A 42 1.43 -10.43 8.73
N SER A 43 1.33 -11.07 7.56
CA SER A 43 2.37 -11.02 6.52
C SER A 43 2.58 -9.58 6.02
N PHE A 44 1.51 -8.78 6.02
CA PHE A 44 1.54 -7.36 5.68
C PHE A 44 2.41 -6.55 6.65
N GLU A 45 2.18 -6.69 7.95
CA GLU A 45 2.95 -5.95 8.95
C GLU A 45 4.43 -6.31 8.93
N LYS A 46 4.76 -7.60 8.73
CA LYS A 46 6.16 -8.04 8.61
C LYS A 46 6.85 -7.42 7.41
N ILE A 47 6.17 -7.37 6.26
CA ILE A 47 6.73 -6.78 5.04
C ILE A 47 6.83 -5.26 5.18
N LEU A 48 5.78 -4.61 5.67
CA LEU A 48 5.77 -3.18 5.89
C LEU A 48 6.85 -2.78 6.91
N ALA A 49 6.95 -3.48 8.03
CA ALA A 49 7.98 -3.24 9.04
C ALA A 49 9.39 -3.38 8.49
N LYS A 50 9.68 -4.23 7.50
CA LYS A 50 11.03 -4.30 6.90
C LYS A 50 11.42 -3.01 6.19
N ASN A 51 10.45 -2.39 5.51
CA ASN A 51 10.68 -1.23 4.64
C ASN A 51 10.35 0.11 5.31
N LEU A 52 9.69 0.08 6.47
CA LEU A 52 9.24 1.28 7.18
C LEU A 52 10.37 1.92 7.99
N GLU A 53 10.69 3.17 7.64
CA GLU A 53 11.64 4.04 8.35
C GLU A 53 10.93 5.22 9.03
N PRO A 54 11.47 5.76 10.14
CA PRO A 54 10.80 6.82 10.92
C PRO A 54 10.64 8.16 10.18
N ASN A 55 11.46 8.43 9.16
CA ASN A 55 11.56 9.74 8.50
C ASN A 55 11.09 9.71 7.04
N LEU A 56 10.28 8.72 6.65
CA LEU A 56 9.74 8.66 5.29
C LEU A 56 8.83 9.84 5.02
N SER A 57 8.92 10.39 3.81
CA SER A 57 7.94 11.37 3.33
C SER A 57 6.57 10.71 3.20
N LEU A 58 5.49 11.51 3.16
CA LEU A 58 4.14 10.98 2.96
C LEU A 58 4.01 10.22 1.63
N GLU A 59 4.78 10.64 0.61
CA GLU A 59 4.87 9.98 -0.68
C GLU A 59 5.52 8.60 -0.56
N ASP A 60 6.72 8.55 0.03
CA ASP A 60 7.45 7.28 0.19
C ASP A 60 6.70 6.31 1.09
N LEU A 61 6.08 6.81 2.15
CA LEU A 61 5.23 6.00 3.04
C LEU A 61 4.06 5.37 2.27
N SER A 62 3.39 6.14 1.43
CA SER A 62 2.28 5.63 0.62
C SER A 62 2.71 4.57 -0.38
N VAL A 63 3.91 4.73 -0.95
CA VAL A 63 4.53 3.73 -1.82
C VAL A 63 4.85 2.45 -1.04
N CYS A 64 5.50 2.56 0.12
CA CYS A 64 5.85 1.40 0.95
C CYS A 64 4.62 0.60 1.38
N VAL A 65 3.54 1.27 1.74
CA VAL A 65 2.30 0.64 2.20
C VAL A 65 1.62 -0.10 1.05
N VAL A 66 1.52 0.52 -0.12
CA VAL A 66 0.95 -0.12 -1.32
C VAL A 66 1.82 -1.29 -1.77
N GLN A 67 3.14 -1.12 -1.82
CA GLN A 67 4.08 -2.21 -2.15
C GLN A 67 3.91 -3.41 -1.22
N SER A 68 3.83 -3.15 0.09
CA SER A 68 3.68 -4.20 1.10
C SER A 68 2.35 -4.93 0.95
N ALA A 69 1.26 -4.22 0.62
CA ALA A 69 -0.04 -4.84 0.37
C ALA A 69 -0.02 -5.72 -0.89
N LEU A 70 0.57 -5.22 -1.98
CA LEU A 70 0.69 -5.97 -3.23
C LEU A 70 1.58 -7.21 -3.09
N GLU A 71 2.65 -7.14 -2.30
CA GLU A 71 3.53 -8.28 -2.06
C GLU A 71 2.85 -9.39 -1.25
N VAL A 72 1.93 -9.05 -0.35
CA VAL A 72 1.13 -10.05 0.39
C VAL A 72 0.20 -10.80 -0.55
N ASP A 73 -0.46 -10.09 -1.46
CA ASP A 73 -1.50 -10.66 -2.31
C ASP A 73 -0.94 -11.41 -3.53
N PHE A 74 0.13 -10.87 -4.13
CA PHE A 74 0.69 -11.38 -5.39
C PHE A 74 2.09 -12.00 -5.23
N GLY A 75 2.67 -11.95 -4.03
CA GLY A 75 4.03 -12.41 -3.75
C GLY A 75 5.11 -11.47 -4.28
N GLU A 76 6.36 -11.71 -3.88
CA GLU A 76 7.52 -10.85 -4.24
C GLU A 76 7.75 -10.70 -5.76
N LYS A 77 7.26 -11.68 -6.54
CA LYS A 77 7.42 -11.69 -8.01
C LYS A 77 6.63 -10.62 -8.72
N VAL A 78 5.63 -10.01 -8.07
CA VAL A 78 4.84 -8.90 -8.63
C VAL A 78 5.72 -7.70 -9.01
N ARG A 79 6.88 -7.56 -8.37
CA ARG A 79 7.86 -6.49 -8.64
C ARG A 79 8.48 -6.53 -10.04
N TYR A 80 8.41 -7.68 -10.71
CA TYR A 80 8.97 -7.88 -12.06
C TYR A 80 7.97 -7.63 -13.18
N ASP A 81 6.72 -7.28 -12.84
CA ASP A 81 5.73 -6.89 -13.84
C ASP A 81 6.10 -5.53 -14.45
N MET A 82 6.01 -5.42 -15.77
CA MET A 82 6.31 -4.19 -16.52
C MET A 82 5.47 -3.01 -16.03
N ASP A 83 4.23 -3.25 -15.58
CA ASP A 83 3.32 -2.20 -15.14
C ASP A 83 3.34 -1.96 -13.62
N TYR A 84 4.19 -2.67 -12.87
CA TYR A 84 4.24 -2.61 -11.40
C TYR A 84 4.49 -1.19 -10.86
N ALA A 85 5.49 -0.49 -11.39
CA ALA A 85 5.85 0.85 -10.95
C ALA A 85 4.72 1.86 -11.20
N LYS A 86 4.03 1.71 -12.35
CA LYS A 86 2.89 2.57 -12.72
C LYS A 86 1.68 2.30 -11.83
N MET A 87 1.38 1.04 -11.56
CA MET A 87 0.32 0.63 -10.65
C MET A 87 0.53 1.19 -9.24
N ILE A 88 1.75 1.07 -8.70
CA ILE A 88 2.09 1.67 -7.39
C ILE A 88 1.91 3.17 -7.41
N GLY A 89 2.40 3.87 -8.43
CA GLY A 89 2.26 5.33 -8.53
C GLY A 89 0.80 5.77 -8.47
N ILE A 90 -0.08 5.08 -9.20
CA ILE A 90 -1.52 5.36 -9.23
C ILE A 90 -2.15 5.09 -7.85
N LEU A 91 -1.90 3.90 -7.27
CA LEU A 91 -2.49 3.50 -6.00
C LEU A 91 -1.98 4.35 -4.83
N ALA A 92 -0.68 4.65 -4.78
CA ALA A 92 -0.08 5.51 -3.76
C ALA A 92 -0.60 6.95 -3.86
N SER A 93 -0.76 7.47 -5.09
CA SER A 93 -1.40 8.78 -5.30
C SER A 93 -2.84 8.80 -4.82
N ALA A 94 -3.63 7.79 -5.20
CA ALA A 94 -5.03 7.68 -4.78
C ALA A 94 -5.19 7.54 -3.26
N LEU A 95 -4.30 6.77 -2.63
CA LEU A 95 -4.27 6.60 -1.17
C LEU A 95 -3.95 7.92 -0.45
N ARG A 96 -3.03 8.74 -0.98
CA ARG A 96 -2.72 10.08 -0.42
C ARG A 96 -3.86 11.09 -0.58
N GLN A 97 -4.58 11.01 -1.69
CA GLN A 97 -5.68 11.91 -2.03
C GLN A 97 -6.96 11.60 -1.24
N ASN A 98 -7.09 10.40 -0.69
CA ASN A 98 -8.22 10.02 0.17
C ASN A 98 -7.89 10.29 1.65
N PRO A 99 -8.58 11.23 2.32
CA PRO A 99 -8.27 11.61 3.71
C PRO A 99 -8.40 10.44 4.70
N ALA A 100 -9.44 9.63 4.60
CA ALA A 100 -9.68 8.51 5.50
C ALA A 100 -8.61 7.42 5.36
N MET A 101 -8.23 7.11 4.12
CA MET A 101 -7.19 6.11 3.85
C MET A 101 -5.81 6.59 4.26
N ARG A 102 -5.53 7.88 4.07
CA ARG A 102 -4.31 8.50 4.55
C ARG A 102 -4.20 8.45 6.07
N GLU A 103 -5.28 8.72 6.80
CA GLU A 103 -5.30 8.62 8.26
C GLU A 103 -5.07 7.17 8.74
N GLN A 104 -5.74 6.20 8.11
CA GLN A 104 -5.53 4.78 8.41
C GLN A 104 -4.08 4.35 8.14
N MET A 105 -3.52 4.74 7.00
CA MET A 105 -2.12 4.48 6.66
C MET A 105 -1.16 5.03 7.73
N LEU A 106 -1.36 6.29 8.13
CA LEU A 106 -0.54 6.93 9.16
C LEU A 106 -0.69 6.23 10.51
N GLY A 107 -1.90 5.80 10.87
CA GLY A 107 -2.18 5.02 12.08
C GLY A 107 -1.41 3.70 12.11
N VAL A 108 -1.51 2.91 11.04
CA VAL A 108 -0.80 1.63 10.90
C VAL A 108 0.72 1.84 10.93
N ALA A 109 1.23 2.81 10.19
CA ALA A 109 2.67 3.11 10.16
C ALA A 109 3.20 3.50 11.56
N ASN A 110 2.48 4.36 12.28
CA ASN A 110 2.84 4.79 13.63
C ASN A 110 2.81 3.61 14.63
N ALA A 111 1.80 2.74 14.55
CA ALA A 111 1.72 1.55 15.40
C ALA A 111 2.92 0.60 15.20
N ILE A 112 3.29 0.34 13.94
CA ILE A 112 4.43 -0.53 13.59
C ILE A 112 5.76 0.12 14.03
N LEU A 113 5.95 1.43 13.81
CA LEU A 113 7.16 2.15 14.22
C LEU A 113 7.35 2.11 15.74
N ARG A 114 6.28 2.35 16.51
CA ARG A 114 6.30 2.26 17.98
C ARG A 114 6.72 0.86 18.43
N LYS A 115 6.21 -0.20 17.80
CA LYS A 115 6.62 -1.58 18.09
C LYS A 115 8.11 -1.81 17.79
N LYS A 116 8.62 -1.34 16.64
CA LYS A 116 10.06 -1.44 16.30
C LYS A 116 10.96 -0.70 17.31
N LEU A 117 10.55 0.49 17.76
CA LEU A 117 11.30 1.27 18.74
C LEU A 117 11.29 0.62 20.12
N ASN A 118 10.12 0.17 20.61
CA ASN A 118 10.00 -0.52 21.89
C ASN A 118 10.76 -1.87 21.93
N LEU A 119 10.83 -2.57 20.79
CA LEU A 119 11.64 -3.80 20.67
C LEU A 119 13.14 -3.51 20.74
N ARG A 120 13.61 -2.37 20.21
CA ARG A 120 15.02 -1.95 20.34
C ARG A 120 15.37 -1.62 21.79
N GLU A 121 14.48 -0.98 22.53
CA GLU A 121 14.73 -0.68 23.96
C GLU A 121 14.84 -1.96 24.80
N LYS A 122 14.06 -3.01 24.50
CA LYS A 122 14.12 -4.28 25.22
C LYS A 122 15.34 -5.15 24.93
N THR A 123 16.03 -4.94 23.81
CA THR A 123 17.19 -5.77 23.39
C THR A 123 18.55 -5.22 23.82
N VAL A 124 18.59 -4.07 24.50
CA VAL A 124 19.83 -3.39 24.93
C VAL A 124 20.12 -3.61 26.43
N HIS A 125 19.53 -4.63 27.06
CA HIS A 125 19.79 -4.99 28.45
C HIS A 125 20.54 -6.31 28.60
#